data_AF-A0A081S3L2-F1
#
_entry.id   AF-A0A081S3L2-F1
#
_cell.length_a   1.000
_cell.length_b   1.000
_cell.length_c   1.000
_cell.angle_alpha   90.00
_cell.angle_beta   90.00
_cell.angle_gamma   90.00
#
_symmetry.space_group_name_H-M   'P 1'
#
loop_
_entity.id
_entity.type
_entity.pdbx_description
1 polymer ?
#
loop_
_entity_poly.entity_id
_entity_poly.type
_entity_poly.pdbx_seq_one_letter_code
_entity_poly.pdbx_strand_id
1 'polypeptide(L)' 'MQAIWNGEVIAESDDTVVVEGNHYFPIDSIKKEY' A
#
# COMPACT_ATOMS: atom_id res chain seq x y z
N MET A 1 -5.34 5.93 -0.37
CA MET A 1 -4.04 6.17 0.34
C MET A 1 -2.88 5.59 -0.49
N GLN A 2 -1.65 6.12 -0.39
CA GLN A 2 -0.52 5.67 -1.22
C GLN A 2 0.71 5.28 -0.37
N ALA A 3 1.33 4.15 -0.73
CA ALA A 3 2.65 3.74 -0.21
C ALA A 3 3.73 4.06 -1.25
N ILE A 4 4.71 4.86 -0.86
CA ILE A 4 5.78 5.33 -1.74
C ILE A 4 7.13 4.80 -1.25
N TRP A 5 7.89 4.17 -2.15
CA TRP A 5 9.24 3.69 -1.90
C TRP A 5 10.18 4.18 -3.00
N ASN A 6 11.30 4.81 -2.63
CA ASN A 6 12.26 5.41 -3.57
C ASN A 6 11.63 6.34 -4.64
N GLY A 7 10.54 7.03 -4.30
CA GLY A 7 9.82 7.93 -5.21
C GLY A 7 8.81 7.25 -6.13
N GLU A 8 8.68 5.92 -6.07
CA GLU A 8 7.69 5.15 -6.83
C GLU A 8 6.51 4.73 -5.93
N VAL A 9 5.30 4.74 -6.48
CA VAL A 9 4.11 4.25 -5.78
C VAL A 9 4.09 2.73 -5.88
N ILE A 10 4.24 2.03 -4.75
CA ILE A 10 4.28 0.56 -4.71
C ILE A 10 2.93 -0.06 -4.32
N ALA A 11 2.04 0.71 -3.69
CA ALA A 11 0.67 0.31 -3.41
C ALA A 11 -0.25 1.53 -3.33
N GLU A 12 -1.48 1.38 -3.82
CA GLU A 12 -2.50 2.42 -3.73
C GLU A 12 -3.89 1.81 -3.55
N SER A 13 -4.54 2.16 -2.44
CA SER A 13 -5.91 1.75 -2.15
C SER A 13 -6.53 2.65 -1.10
N ASP A 14 -7.84 2.81 -1.16
CA ASP A 14 -8.64 3.44 -0.11
C ASP A 14 -9.12 2.42 0.94
N ASP A 15 -8.99 1.11 0.65
CA ASP A 15 -9.40 -0.01 1.50
C ASP A 15 -8.23 -0.57 2.34
N THR A 16 -7.51 0.30 3.06
CA THR A 16 -6.42 -0.15 3.96
C THR A 16 -6.95 -0.56 5.32
N VAL A 17 -6.30 -1.54 5.96
CA VAL A 17 -6.61 -1.97 7.33
C VAL A 17 -5.54 -1.48 8.29
N VAL A 18 -5.95 -0.93 9.44
CA VAL A 18 -5.01 -0.50 10.49
C VAL A 18 -4.83 -1.61 11.51
N VAL A 19 -3.58 -2.03 11.72
CA VAL A 19 -3.19 -3.02 12.72
C VAL A 19 -2.04 -2.44 13.53
N GLU A 20 -2.24 -2.32 14.85
CA GLU A 20 -1.25 -1.76 15.78
C GLU A 20 -0.72 -0.37 15.35
N GLY A 21 -1.61 0.46 14.79
CA GLY A 21 -1.27 1.81 14.30
C GLY A 21 -0.59 1.86 12.93
N ASN A 22 -0.32 0.72 12.30
CA ASN A 22 0.25 0.62 10.96
C ASN A 22 -0.83 0.34 9.92
N HIS A 23 -0.70 0.89 8.71
CA HIS A 23 -1.60 0.63 7.60
C HIS A 23 -1.12 -0.54 6.74
N TYR A 24 -2.00 -1.49 6.50
CA TYR A 24 -1.79 -2.62 5.61
C TYR A 24 -2.65 -2.48 4.37
N PHE A 25 -2.01 -2.66 3.23
CA PHE A 25 -2.64 -2.60 1.91
C PHE A 25 -3.14 -4.00 1.51
N PRO A 26 -4.32 -4.10 0.88
CA PRO A 26 -4.80 -5.35 0.34
C PRO A 26 -3.89 -5.82 -0.81
N ILE A 27 -3.79 -7.14 -1.01
CA ILE A 27 -2.82 -7.72 -1.94
C ILE A 27 -3.03 -7.31 -3.40
N ASP A 28 -4.28 -7.06 -3.80
CA ASP A 28 -4.65 -6.60 -5.14
C ASP A 28 -4.21 -5.15 -5.41
N SER A 29 -4.00 -4.35 -4.36
CA SER A 29 -3.54 -2.98 -4.47
C SER A 29 -2.02 -2.83 -4.59
N ILE A 30 -1.28 -3.93 -4.42
CA ILE A 30 0.18 -3.95 -4.58
C ILE A 30 0.52 -4.02 -6.06
N LYS A 31 1.37 -3.10 -6.54
CA LYS A 31 1.89 -3.18 -7.90
C LYS A 31 2.86 -4.36 -8.00
N LYS A 32 2.53 -5.35 -8.83
CA LYS A 32 3.31 -6.60 -9.01
C LYS A 32 4.58 -6.44 -9.87
N GLU A 33 4.88 -5.21 -10.26
CA GLU A 33 6.01 -4.88 -11.13
C GLU A 33 7.35 -4.85 -10.37
N TYR A 34 7.32 -5.09 -9.04
CA TYR A 34 8.45 -5.01 -8.12
C TYR A 34 8.51 -6.22 -7.18
#